data_AF-A0A659S0X2-F1
#
_entry.id   AF-A0A659S0X2-F1
#
_cell.length_a   1.000
_cell.length_b   1.000
_cell.length_c   1.000
_cell.angle_alpha   90.00
_cell.angle_beta   90.00
_cell.angle_gamma   90.00
#
_symmetry.space_group_name_H-M   'P 1'
#
loop_
_entity.id
_entity.type
_entity.pdbx_description
1 polymer ?
#
loop_
_entity_poly.entity_id
_entity_poly.type
_entity_poly.pdbx_seq_one_letter_code
_entity_poly.pdbx_strand_id
1 'polypeptide(L)' 'MTKYVFQPQAPVTVPVAGSDVQFPVRRGDGVGRTYAARARAMG' A
#
# COMPACT_ATOMS: atom_id res chain seq x y z
N MET A 1 9.23 -5.43 -23.38
CA MET A 1 9.01 -4.09 -22.81
C MET A 1 7.77 -3.49 -23.46
N THR A 2 6.76 -3.09 -22.70
CA THR A 2 5.49 -2.60 -23.24
C THR A 2 5.67 -1.19 -23.82
N LYS A 3 5.12 -0.91 -25.01
CA LYS A 3 5.08 0.45 -25.58
C LYS A 3 3.85 1.18 -25.05
N TYR A 4 4.07 2.35 -24.45
CA TYR A 4 3.01 3.23 -23.99
C TYR A 4 2.90 4.45 -24.89
N VAL A 5 1.68 4.95 -25.08
CA VAL A 5 1.41 6.18 -25.85
C VAL A 5 1.78 7.43 -25.03
N PHE A 6 1.84 7.30 -23.70
CA PHE A 6 2.26 8.33 -22.75
C PHE A 6 3.00 7.70 -21.56
N GLN A 7 3.72 8.52 -20.79
CA GLN A 7 4.45 8.07 -19.61
C GLN A 7 3.49 7.54 -18.54
N PRO A 8 3.65 6.29 -18.05
CA PRO A 8 2.86 5.80 -16.93
C PRO A 8 3.24 6.53 -15.64
N GLN A 9 2.31 6.60 -14.69
CA GLN A 9 2.60 7.12 -13.35
C GLN A 9 3.67 6.25 -12.68
N ALA A 10 4.56 6.91 -11.93
CA ALA A 10 5.54 6.20 -11.12
C ALA A 10 4.83 5.33 -10.07
N PRO A 11 5.29 4.10 -9.79
CA PRO A 11 4.72 3.26 -8.74
C PRO A 11 4.83 3.93 -7.37
N VAL A 12 3.81 3.78 -6.53
CA VAL A 12 3.88 4.15 -5.12
C VAL A 12 4.84 3.19 -4.41
N THR A 13 5.75 3.76 -3.63
CA THR A 13 6.78 3.01 -2.92
C THR A 13 6.78 3.29 -1.43
N VAL A 14 7.28 2.33 -0.65
CA VAL A 14 7.53 2.46 0.80
C VAL A 14 9.00 2.16 1.07
N PRO A 15 9.70 2.96 1.90
CA PRO A 15 11.09 2.69 2.25
C PRO A 15 11.23 1.41 3.07
N VAL A 16 12.30 0.65 2.83
CA VAL A 16 12.66 -0.50 3.65
C VAL A 16 13.57 -0.03 4.78
N ALA A 17 13.17 -0.28 6.03
CA ALA A 17 13.94 0.16 7.19
C ALA A 17 15.37 -0.42 7.19
N GLY A 18 16.37 0.43 7.42
CA GLY A 18 17.79 0.02 7.44
C GLY A 18 18.41 -0.20 6.06
N SER A 19 17.74 0.23 4.99
CA SER A 19 18.23 0.11 3.62
C SER A 19 17.84 1.32 2.77
N ASP A 20 18.58 1.56 1.70
CA ASP A 20 18.27 2.58 0.70
C ASP A 20 17.30 2.08 -0.39
N VAL A 21 16.79 0.86 -0.26
CA VAL A 21 15.85 0.26 -1.24
C VAL A 21 14.40 0.64 -0.98
N GLN A 22 13.59 0.57 -2.04
CA GLN A 22 12.16 0.91 -2.02
C GLN A 22 11.29 -0.27 -2.42
N PHE A 23 10.20 -0.50 -1.69
CA PHE A 23 9.23 -1.56 -1.97
C PHE A 23 8.03 -1.02 -2.79
N PRO A 24 7.78 -1.51 -4.01
CA PRO A 24 6.65 -1.06 -4.83
C PRO A 24 5.33 -1.69 -4.38
N VAL A 25 4.35 -0.86 -4.02
CA VAL A 25 3.03 -1.30 -3.56
C VAL A 25 2.15 -1.70 -4.74
N ARG A 26 1.50 -2.87 -4.64
CA ARG A 26 0.54 -3.35 -5.65
C ARG A 26 -0.91 -3.08 -5.24
N ARG A 27 -1.31 -3.57 -4.07
CA ARG A 27 -2.62 -3.35 -3.44
C ARG A 27 -2.42 -3.29 -1.92
N GLY A 28 -3.26 -2.51 -1.26
CA GLY A 28 -3.39 -2.52 0.20
C GLY A 28 -4.76 -3.04 0.57
N ASP A 29 -4.82 -4.11 1.34
CA ASP A 29 -6.06 -4.73 1.78
C ASP A 29 -6.29 -4.41 3.25
N GLY A 30 -7.40 -3.74 3.55
CA GLY A 30 -7.78 -3.37 4.92
C GLY A 30 -8.85 -4.31 5.46
N VAL A 31 -8.67 -4.77 6.70
CA VAL A 31 -9.70 -5.55 7.42
C VAL A 31 -10.33 -4.68 8.50
N GLY A 32 -11.65 -4.49 8.41
CA GLY A 32 -12.42 -3.66 9.34
C GLY A 32 -12.76 -4.40 10.63
N ARG A 33 -12.91 -3.66 11.74
CA ARG A 33 -13.39 -4.15 13.05
C ARG A 33 -12.65 -5.40 13.56
N THR A 34 -11.36 -5.54 13.25
CA THR A 34 -10.50 -6.67 13.67
C THR A 34 -10.24 -6.72 15.18
N TYR A 35 -10.35 -5.59 15.86
CA TYR A 35 -10.11 -5.49 17.29
C TYR A 35 -11.42 -5.30 18.04
N ALA A 36 -11.77 -6.25 18.91
CA ALA A 36 -13.10 -6.34 19.52
C ALA A 36 -13.50 -5.11 20.34
N ALA A 37 -12.57 -4.52 21.11
CA ALA A 37 -12.89 -3.31 21.88
C ALA A 37 -13.17 -2.11 20.95
N ARG A 38 -12.39 -1.96 19.88
CA ARG A 38 -12.61 -0.92 18.88
C ARG A 38 -13.85 -1.18 18.04
N ALA A 39 -14.19 -2.44 17.75
CA ALA A 39 -15.42 -2.80 17.07
C ALA A 39 -16.65 -2.35 17.86
N ARG A 40 -16.69 -2.63 19.17
CA ARG A 40 -17.76 -2.20 20.09
C ARG A 40 -17.88 -0.67 20.20
N ALA A 41 -16.76 0.04 20.12
CA ALA A 41 -16.74 1.50 20.17
C ALA A 41 -17.31 2.16 18.89
N MET A 42 -17.43 1.42 17.79
CA MET A 42 -17.93 1.95 16.51
C MET A 42 -19.45 1.81 16.32
N GLY A 43 -20.19 1.33 17.34
CA GLY A 43 -21.63 1.05 17.29
C GLY A 43 -21.91 -0.41 16.93
#